data_AF-A0A9E3L5Z8-F1
#
_entry.id   AF-A0A9E3L5Z8-F1
#
_cell.length_a   1.000
_cell.length_b   1.000
_cell.length_c   1.000
_cell.angle_alpha   90.00
_cell.angle_beta   90.00
_cell.angle_gamma   90.00
#
_symmetry.space_group_name_H-M   'P 1'
#
loop_
_entity.id
_entity.type
_entity.pdbx_description
1 polymer ?
#
loop_
_entity_poly.entity_id
_entity_poly.type
_entity_poly.pdbx_seq_one_letter_code
_entity_poly.pdbx_strand_id
1 'polypeptide(L)'
;MLFHIITNVWGERHVDLFLDFALPNVLSPGNLPALVRRHDVVYRFFTSPEGRAQIERSALFARLVDTCAVEFLTPLGQRTPDVSWHVHWFHRSAAEAKVAGAMAIFVPPDHIWAEGTFERMGDLLAAGRKGVACPFVLVVGETLVPEARARFLDQSTGTIAVPPAQMWSLAHRHVHPLHALAIPGAPHARPAFELHWPVGRDGMISRYAVRELTAFDPARCPISFLWNADGPEDLEGIHFVTDSDEMLTLSVDPLTKYFVNYIVDHSCDGFDLARTTRHPLNETRQTRVFATRSVDIHRPGHRSRLWNRTEAKAVAAARDLRVGRAAMLLHEALTANGADIMAGLMSVALLDTHFARRWRSEPPFSVIVPVDAAFSAMQRASSVALAGPGRARELVAVLLDHVVIGRLTTDTPAATLGGMTVERRIDGEAERINQAAVKAGPIELEQLELYLVDTVLSPRLGDESASAIPARAKRVGGLWSALSRRIGRSVRR
;
A
#
# COMPACT_ATOMS: atom_id res chain seq x y z
N MET A 1 25.83 -7.29 -16.36
CA MET A 1 24.84 -6.18 -16.33
C MET A 1 25.51 -5.01 -15.65
N LEU A 2 25.13 -3.77 -15.99
CA LEU A 2 25.62 -2.57 -15.32
C LEU A 2 24.66 -2.17 -14.20
N PHE A 3 25.19 -1.85 -13.04
CA PHE A 3 24.44 -1.33 -11.89
C PHE A 3 24.97 0.04 -11.47
N HIS A 4 24.05 0.98 -11.24
CA HIS A 4 24.31 2.21 -10.53
C HIS A 4 23.77 2.08 -9.11
N ILE A 5 24.66 2.02 -8.12
CA ILE A 5 24.27 2.13 -6.72
C ILE A 5 24.23 3.61 -6.36
N ILE A 6 23.15 4.07 -5.76
CA ILE A 6 22.87 5.49 -5.57
C ILE A 6 22.65 5.77 -4.09
N THR A 7 23.46 6.68 -3.54
CA THR A 7 23.31 7.20 -2.17
C THR A 7 23.23 8.72 -2.20
N ASN A 8 22.09 9.25 -1.75
CA ASN A 8 21.90 10.67 -1.50
C ASN A 8 22.22 10.95 -0.04
N VAL A 9 23.29 11.70 0.24
CA VAL A 9 23.75 11.95 1.61
C VAL A 9 24.38 13.33 1.75
N TRP A 10 23.87 14.15 2.67
CA TRP A 10 24.42 15.48 2.93
C TRP A 10 24.11 15.94 4.36
N GLY A 11 24.91 16.89 4.83
CA GLY A 11 24.92 17.32 6.22
C GLY A 11 25.73 16.38 7.10
N GLU A 12 26.54 16.97 7.98
CA GLU A 12 27.54 16.29 8.80
C GLU A 12 27.01 15.02 9.47
N ARG A 13 25.90 15.13 10.22
CA ARG A 13 25.29 13.99 10.93
C ARG A 13 24.91 12.82 10.01
N HIS A 14 24.39 13.07 8.81
CA HIS A 14 23.98 12.00 7.90
C HIS A 14 25.17 11.37 7.20
N VAL A 15 26.20 12.16 6.88
CA VAL A 15 27.45 11.66 6.33
C VAL A 15 28.18 10.80 7.36
N ASP A 16 28.24 11.23 8.62
CA ASP A 16 28.81 10.42 9.71
C ASP A 16 28.05 9.11 9.88
N LEU A 17 26.72 9.15 10.00
CA LEU A 17 25.91 7.93 10.10
C LEU A 17 26.15 6.98 8.92
N PHE A 18 26.24 7.51 7.70
CA PHE A 18 26.55 6.69 6.54
C PHE A 18 27.93 6.03 6.65
N LEU A 19 28.97 6.80 6.93
CA LEU A 19 30.35 6.30 6.99
C LEU A 19 30.58 5.33 8.15
N ASP A 20 29.90 5.55 9.29
CA ASP A 20 30.06 4.73 10.49
C ASP A 20 29.14 3.52 10.56
N PHE A 21 28.07 3.48 9.77
CA PHE A 21 27.05 2.46 9.96
C PHE A 21 26.58 1.82 8.66
N ALA A 22 26.10 2.61 7.70
CA ALA A 22 25.56 2.07 6.46
C ALA A 22 26.66 1.57 5.50
N LEU A 23 27.72 2.36 5.24
CA LEU A 23 28.83 1.98 4.36
C LEU A 23 29.58 0.71 4.84
N PRO A 24 29.89 0.52 6.13
CA PRO A 24 30.41 -0.75 6.65
C PRO A 24 29.56 -1.96 6.27
N ASN A 25 28.23 -1.81 6.26
CA ASN A 25 27.30 -2.88 5.92
C ASN A 25 27.13 -3.07 4.41
N VAL A 26 27.15 -1.99 3.63
CA VAL A 26 27.19 -2.05 2.16
C VAL A 26 28.43 -2.81 1.69
N LEU A 27 29.58 -2.60 2.35
CA LEU A 27 30.86 -3.25 2.05
C LEU A 27 31.01 -4.67 2.64
N SER A 28 29.98 -5.23 3.25
CA SER A 28 30.04 -6.61 3.77
C SER A 28 30.13 -7.64 2.63
N PRO A 29 30.73 -8.83 2.85
CA PRO A 29 31.13 -9.75 1.77
C PRO A 29 30.02 -10.19 0.80
N GLY A 30 28.78 -10.35 1.29
CA GLY A 30 27.58 -10.74 0.56
C GLY A 30 26.80 -9.57 -0.07
N ASN A 31 27.23 -8.33 0.16
CA ASN A 31 26.59 -7.14 -0.40
C ASN A 31 27.36 -6.62 -1.63
N LEU A 32 27.89 -5.39 -1.59
CA LEU A 32 28.55 -4.78 -2.75
C LEU A 32 29.68 -5.64 -3.34
N PRO A 33 30.61 -6.20 -2.54
CA PRO A 33 31.63 -7.12 -3.06
C PRO A 33 31.05 -8.32 -3.82
N ALA A 34 29.92 -8.87 -3.39
CA ALA A 34 29.27 -9.99 -4.09
C ALA A 34 28.64 -9.58 -5.41
N LEU A 35 28.00 -8.41 -5.44
CA LEU A 35 27.43 -7.86 -6.66
C LEU A 35 28.51 -7.60 -7.72
N VAL A 36 29.64 -6.98 -7.33
CA VAL A 36 30.76 -6.67 -8.23
C VAL A 36 31.41 -7.91 -8.84
N ARG A 37 31.44 -9.05 -8.12
CA ARG A 37 32.00 -10.30 -8.66
C ARG A 37 31.26 -10.80 -9.92
N ARG A 38 30.01 -10.38 -10.11
CA ARG A 38 29.12 -10.88 -11.17
C ARG A 38 28.71 -9.79 -12.17
N HIS A 39 28.89 -8.53 -11.81
CA HIS A 39 28.33 -7.39 -12.52
C HIS A 39 29.22 -6.15 -12.46
N ASP A 40 29.10 -5.28 -13.46
CA ASP A 40 29.75 -3.97 -13.45
C ASP A 40 28.97 -3.03 -12.54
N VAL A 41 29.67 -2.32 -11.65
CA VAL A 41 29.03 -1.43 -10.67
C VAL A 41 29.71 -0.06 -10.67
N VAL A 42 28.88 0.98 -10.66
CA VAL A 42 29.27 2.35 -10.36
C VAL A 42 28.54 2.80 -9.10
N TYR A 43 29.29 3.15 -8.04
CA TYR A 43 28.73 3.74 -6.83
C TYR A 43 28.66 5.26 -6.97
N ARG A 44 27.45 5.83 -6.88
CA ARG A 44 27.18 7.22 -7.20
C ARG A 44 26.70 7.94 -5.95
N PHE A 45 27.47 8.93 -5.51
CA PHE A 45 27.12 9.81 -4.42
C PHE A 45 26.47 11.08 -4.93
N PHE A 46 25.30 11.41 -4.40
CA PHE A 46 24.68 12.72 -4.56
C PHE A 46 24.81 13.45 -3.21
N THR A 47 25.69 14.45 -3.16
CA THR A 47 26.14 15.05 -1.88
C THR A 47 26.56 16.52 -2.07
N SER A 48 26.81 17.24 -0.97
CA SER A 48 27.41 18.59 -1.03
C SER A 48 28.93 18.51 -1.21
N PRO A 49 29.61 19.60 -1.62
CA PRO A 49 31.08 19.63 -1.66
C PRO A 49 31.74 19.27 -0.32
N GLU A 50 31.17 19.70 0.80
CA GLU A 50 31.64 19.38 2.15
C GLU A 50 31.44 17.90 2.47
N GLY A 51 30.28 17.34 2.12
CA GLY A 51 29.98 15.92 2.28
C GLY A 51 30.94 15.05 1.47
N ARG A 52 31.25 15.44 0.23
CA ARG A 52 32.28 14.78 -0.58
C ARG A 52 33.64 14.78 0.12
N ALA A 53 34.10 15.93 0.60
CA ALA A 53 35.38 16.03 1.29
C ALA A 53 35.44 15.21 2.59
N GLN A 54 34.30 15.04 3.28
CA GLN A 54 34.20 14.15 4.43
C GLN A 54 34.25 12.67 4.04
N ILE A 55 33.52 12.27 2.98
CA ILE A 55 33.54 10.90 2.45
C ILE A 55 34.94 10.51 1.97
N GLU A 56 35.60 11.36 1.18
CA GLU A 56 36.93 11.09 0.62
C GLU A 56 38.02 10.90 1.69
N ARG A 57 37.81 11.43 2.91
CA ARG A 57 38.73 11.24 4.05
C ARG A 57 38.53 9.92 4.79
N SER A 58 37.46 9.19 4.53
CA SER A 58 37.16 7.93 5.22
C SER A 58 38.03 6.78 4.71
N ALA A 59 38.57 5.97 5.61
CA ALA A 59 39.29 4.75 5.24
C ALA A 59 38.39 3.75 4.47
N LEU A 60 37.09 3.72 4.79
CA LEU A 60 36.14 2.84 4.07
C LEU A 60 35.84 3.35 2.65
N PHE A 61 36.01 4.65 2.39
CA PHE A 61 35.89 5.16 1.03
C PHE A 61 37.03 4.65 0.13
N ALA A 62 38.27 4.58 0.64
CA ALA A 62 39.36 3.98 -0.12
C ALA A 62 39.04 2.53 -0.53
N ARG A 63 38.49 1.73 0.41
CA ARG A 63 38.02 0.37 0.11
C ARG A 63 36.88 0.33 -0.92
N LEU A 64 35.97 1.30 -0.88
CA LEU A 64 34.90 1.41 -1.86
C LEU A 64 35.45 1.65 -3.27
N VAL A 65 36.43 2.55 -3.41
CA VAL A 65 37.13 2.83 -4.67
C VAL A 65 37.89 1.60 -5.19
N ASP A 66 38.52 0.84 -4.29
CA ASP A 66 39.17 -0.43 -4.65
C ASP A 66 38.17 -1.51 -5.09
N THR A 67 36.91 -1.39 -4.67
CA THR A 67 35.86 -2.37 -4.96
C THR A 67 35.14 -2.06 -6.28
N CYS A 68 34.86 -0.79 -6.59
CA CYS A 68 34.12 -0.41 -7.80
C CYS A 68 34.39 1.03 -8.22
N ALA A 69 33.96 1.40 -9.43
CA ALA A 69 34.02 2.79 -9.87
C ALA A 69 33.14 3.68 -8.99
N VAL A 70 33.62 4.88 -8.66
CA VAL A 70 32.89 5.84 -7.82
C VAL A 70 32.72 7.17 -8.52
N GLU A 71 31.50 7.72 -8.48
CA GLU A 71 31.17 9.04 -9.01
C GLU A 71 30.56 9.93 -7.92
N PHE A 72 30.87 11.23 -7.99
CA PHE A 72 30.23 12.25 -7.17
C PHE A 72 29.42 13.22 -8.04
N LEU A 73 28.20 13.48 -7.60
CA LEU A 73 27.31 14.49 -8.16
C LEU A 73 27.05 15.54 -7.08
N THR A 74 27.73 16.68 -7.20
CA THR A 74 27.53 17.84 -6.35
C THR A 74 26.62 18.88 -7.00
N PRO A 75 25.91 19.72 -6.22
CA PRO A 75 25.19 20.86 -6.76
C PRO A 75 26.04 21.73 -7.69
N LEU A 76 25.40 22.31 -8.72
CA LEU A 76 26.04 23.34 -9.55
C LEU A 76 26.07 24.68 -8.79
N GLY A 77 27.21 25.35 -8.80
CA GLY A 77 27.40 26.65 -8.17
C GLY A 77 27.38 26.57 -6.63
N GLN A 78 26.77 27.56 -5.98
CA GLN A 78 26.73 27.70 -4.52
C GLN A 78 25.41 27.25 -3.87
N ARG A 79 24.69 26.31 -4.50
CA ARG A 79 23.40 25.83 -3.96
C ARG A 79 23.62 24.89 -2.77
N THR A 80 22.95 25.17 -1.67
CA THR A 80 22.88 24.27 -0.50
C THR A 80 21.70 23.31 -0.64
N PRO A 81 21.90 21.99 -0.57
CA PRO A 81 20.79 21.02 -0.63
C PRO A 81 19.84 21.16 0.57
N ASP A 82 18.53 21.20 0.28
CA ASP A 82 17.46 21.11 1.27
C ASP A 82 16.72 19.75 1.16
N VAL A 83 15.73 19.51 2.02
CA VAL A 83 15.03 18.22 2.09
C VAL A 83 14.38 17.79 0.76
N SER A 84 13.93 18.74 -0.07
CA SER A 84 13.30 18.43 -1.36
C SER A 84 14.27 17.79 -2.36
N TRP A 85 15.57 18.01 -2.20
CA TRP A 85 16.60 17.47 -3.08
C TRP A 85 16.66 15.95 -3.02
N HIS A 86 16.20 15.34 -1.93
CA HIS A 86 16.10 13.88 -1.81
C HIS A 86 15.36 13.29 -3.01
N VAL A 87 14.18 13.84 -3.33
CA VAL A 87 13.33 13.40 -4.44
C VAL A 87 13.93 13.79 -5.79
N HIS A 88 14.48 15.00 -5.92
CA HIS A 88 15.06 15.47 -7.18
C HIS A 88 16.29 14.66 -7.62
N TRP A 89 17.20 14.37 -6.70
CA TRP A 89 18.39 13.57 -7.00
C TRP A 89 18.05 12.13 -7.29
N PHE A 90 17.06 11.57 -6.60
CA PHE A 90 16.45 10.31 -6.93
C PHE A 90 15.96 10.26 -8.38
N HIS A 91 15.09 11.17 -8.80
CA HIS A 91 14.61 11.22 -10.20
C HIS A 91 15.76 11.39 -11.21
N ARG A 92 16.71 12.27 -10.92
CA ARG A 92 17.89 12.46 -11.77
C ARG A 92 18.72 11.18 -11.90
N SER A 93 18.98 10.50 -10.79
CA SER A 93 19.78 9.28 -10.76
C SER A 93 19.14 8.14 -11.56
N ALA A 94 17.82 7.98 -11.46
CA ALA A 94 17.06 6.99 -12.23
C ALA A 94 17.08 7.32 -13.73
N ALA A 95 16.93 8.60 -14.09
CA ALA A 95 17.00 9.04 -15.48
C ALA A 95 18.39 8.81 -16.09
N GLU A 96 19.46 9.14 -15.36
CA GLU A 96 20.84 8.90 -15.82
C GLU A 96 21.16 7.41 -15.90
N ALA A 97 20.69 6.58 -14.95
CA ALA A 97 20.82 5.13 -15.03
C ALA A 97 20.10 4.55 -16.25
N LYS A 98 18.90 5.05 -16.56
CA LYS A 98 18.16 4.67 -17.78
C LYS A 98 18.94 4.99 -19.05
N VAL A 99 19.53 6.18 -19.15
CA VAL A 99 20.35 6.58 -20.31
C VAL A 99 21.58 5.69 -20.45
N ALA A 100 22.21 5.31 -19.33
CA ALA A 100 23.37 4.42 -19.31
C ALA A 100 23.02 2.94 -19.56
N GLY A 101 21.74 2.56 -19.61
CA GLY A 101 21.31 1.16 -19.65
C GLY A 101 21.63 0.40 -18.35
N ALA A 102 21.80 1.12 -17.24
CA ALA A 102 22.11 0.57 -15.94
C ALA A 102 20.84 0.24 -15.15
N MET A 103 20.89 -0.83 -14.37
CA MET A 103 19.95 -1.05 -13.28
C MET A 103 20.29 -0.10 -12.14
N ALA A 104 19.30 0.39 -11.41
CA ALA A 104 19.52 1.25 -10.26
C ALA A 104 19.29 0.47 -8.96
N ILE A 105 20.18 0.63 -7.98
CA ILE A 105 20.00 0.18 -6.60
C ILE A 105 20.06 1.41 -5.71
N PHE A 106 19.03 1.62 -4.91
CA PHE A 106 19.01 2.72 -3.95
C PHE A 106 19.48 2.28 -2.58
N VAL A 107 20.45 3.01 -2.07
CA VAL A 107 21.03 2.79 -0.75
C VAL A 107 20.87 4.08 0.04
N PRO A 108 19.79 4.21 0.83
CA PRO A 108 19.66 5.32 1.75
C PRO A 108 20.82 5.31 2.77
N PRO A 109 21.27 6.49 3.22
CA PRO A 109 22.47 6.61 4.06
C PRO A 109 22.29 6.09 5.49
N ASP A 110 21.07 5.81 5.89
CA ASP A 110 20.59 5.50 7.24
C ASP A 110 20.00 4.09 7.34
N HIS A 111 20.44 3.18 6.46
CA HIS A 111 19.93 1.82 6.38
C HIS A 111 21.02 0.77 6.58
N ILE A 112 20.66 -0.36 7.20
CA ILE A 112 21.43 -1.60 7.14
C ILE A 112 20.61 -2.73 6.53
N TRP A 113 21.30 -3.54 5.74
CA TRP A 113 20.77 -4.61 4.93
C TRP A 113 21.17 -5.95 5.54
N ALA A 114 20.24 -6.91 5.46
CA ALA A 114 20.58 -8.30 5.73
C ALA A 114 21.72 -8.75 4.80
N GLU A 115 22.66 -9.52 5.32
CA GLU A 115 23.78 -10.06 4.55
C GLU A 115 23.27 -10.83 3.33
N GLY A 116 23.83 -10.56 2.15
CA GLY A 116 23.43 -11.21 0.88
C GLY A 116 22.38 -10.46 0.08
N THR A 117 21.85 -9.34 0.59
CA THR A 117 20.76 -8.61 -0.07
C THR A 117 21.15 -8.11 -1.46
N PHE A 118 22.37 -7.58 -1.65
CA PHE A 118 22.74 -6.99 -2.94
C PHE A 118 23.01 -8.07 -4.00
N GLU A 119 23.66 -9.17 -3.61
CA GLU A 119 23.83 -10.35 -4.48
C GLU A 119 22.46 -10.86 -4.96
N ARG A 120 21.52 -11.00 -4.03
CA ARG A 120 20.17 -11.46 -4.33
C ARG A 120 19.43 -10.52 -5.28
N MET A 121 19.53 -9.20 -5.10
CA MET A 121 18.95 -8.22 -6.03
C MET A 121 19.54 -8.34 -7.44
N GLY A 122 20.86 -8.52 -7.54
CA GLY A 122 21.56 -8.75 -8.80
C GLY A 122 21.04 -10.00 -9.52
N ASP A 123 20.94 -11.12 -8.80
CA ASP A 123 20.42 -12.38 -9.33
C ASP A 123 18.97 -12.27 -9.82
N LEU A 124 18.10 -11.58 -9.06
CA LEU A 124 16.69 -11.39 -9.44
C LEU A 124 16.55 -10.58 -10.73
N LEU A 125 17.31 -9.48 -10.87
CA LEU A 125 17.28 -8.64 -12.07
C LEU A 125 17.91 -9.36 -13.27
N ALA A 126 18.99 -10.11 -13.06
CA ALA A 126 19.60 -10.95 -14.10
C ALA A 126 18.67 -12.10 -14.55
N ALA A 127 17.87 -12.65 -13.64
CA ALA A 127 16.82 -13.62 -13.94
C ALA A 127 15.59 -13.00 -14.65
N GLY A 128 15.60 -11.70 -14.92
CA GLY A 128 14.60 -11.02 -15.70
C GLY A 128 13.48 -10.36 -14.90
N ARG A 129 13.61 -10.20 -13.58
CA ARG A 129 12.75 -9.26 -12.83
C ARG A 129 13.05 -7.82 -13.23
N LYS A 130 12.09 -6.91 -13.06
CA LYS A 130 12.18 -5.48 -13.42
C LYS A 130 12.29 -4.57 -12.22
N GLY A 131 11.90 -5.07 -11.06
CA GLY A 131 12.03 -4.38 -9.79
C GLY A 131 12.16 -5.38 -8.66
N VAL A 132 12.66 -4.90 -7.52
CA VAL A 132 12.73 -5.59 -6.25
C VAL A 132 12.23 -4.64 -5.19
N ALA A 133 11.19 -5.04 -4.46
CA ALA A 133 10.66 -4.29 -3.33
C ALA A 133 11.06 -4.98 -2.02
N CYS A 134 12.13 -4.48 -1.38
CA CYS A 134 12.61 -5.00 -0.10
C CYS A 134 11.82 -4.36 1.07
N PRO A 135 11.36 -5.12 2.07
CA PRO A 135 10.68 -4.58 3.25
C PRO A 135 11.65 -3.89 4.20
N PHE A 136 11.13 -2.98 5.02
CA PHE A 136 11.91 -2.37 6.10
C PHE A 136 11.21 -2.45 7.46
N VAL A 137 12.01 -2.46 8.52
CA VAL A 137 11.58 -2.11 9.88
C VAL A 137 12.27 -0.81 10.29
N LEU A 138 11.47 0.16 10.76
CA LEU A 138 12.00 1.44 11.24
C LEU A 138 12.36 1.30 12.73
N VAL A 139 13.60 1.69 13.05
CA VAL A 139 14.22 1.49 14.37
C VAL A 139 14.92 2.75 14.88
N VAL A 140 15.08 2.85 16.19
CA VAL A 140 15.70 3.99 16.89
C VAL A 140 17.22 3.90 16.81
N GLY A 141 17.83 4.87 16.13
CA GLY A 141 19.27 4.88 15.87
C GLY A 141 20.14 5.02 17.11
N GLU A 142 19.70 5.81 18.09
CA GLU A 142 20.44 6.03 19.34
C GLU A 142 20.70 4.73 20.11
N THR A 143 19.89 3.68 19.87
CA THR A 143 20.03 2.39 20.57
C THR A 143 20.43 1.25 19.65
N LEU A 144 19.98 1.24 18.38
CA LEU A 144 20.31 0.19 17.43
C LEU A 144 21.77 0.27 16.95
N VAL A 145 22.26 1.46 16.59
CA VAL A 145 23.60 1.63 16.00
C VAL A 145 24.70 1.14 16.94
N PRO A 146 24.73 1.53 18.24
CA PRO A 146 25.75 1.04 19.16
C PRO A 146 25.71 -0.48 19.32
N GLU A 147 24.52 -1.07 19.42
CA GLU A 147 24.40 -2.51 19.58
C GLU A 147 24.85 -3.27 18.34
N ALA A 148 24.41 -2.86 17.16
CA ALA A 148 24.76 -3.52 15.91
C ALA A 148 26.28 -3.46 15.68
N ARG A 149 26.93 -2.32 15.96
CA ARG A 149 28.39 -2.21 15.93
C ARG A 149 29.05 -3.15 16.95
N ALA A 150 28.56 -3.18 18.19
CA ALA A 150 29.15 -4.04 19.23
C ALA A 150 29.07 -5.54 18.89
N ARG A 151 28.06 -5.96 18.13
CA ARG A 151 27.81 -7.37 17.82
C ARG A 151 28.35 -7.85 16.48
N PHE A 152 28.37 -6.98 15.47
CA PHE A 152 28.56 -7.38 14.08
C PHE A 152 29.70 -6.64 13.38
N LEU A 153 30.32 -5.63 14.00
CA LEU A 153 31.48 -4.98 13.42
C LEU A 153 32.68 -5.92 13.51
N ASP A 154 33.15 -6.37 12.35
CA ASP A 154 34.43 -7.05 12.23
C ASP A 154 35.55 -5.99 12.25
N GLN A 155 36.37 -5.99 13.29
CA GLN A 155 37.46 -5.03 13.48
C GLN A 155 38.56 -5.17 12.42
N SER A 156 38.74 -6.36 11.83
CA SER A 156 39.78 -6.60 10.84
C SER A 156 39.44 -6.01 9.49
N THR A 157 38.15 -6.07 9.12
CA THR A 157 37.66 -5.54 7.84
C THR A 157 37.03 -4.17 7.99
N GLY A 158 36.56 -3.79 9.18
CA GLY A 158 35.75 -2.59 9.39
C GLY A 158 34.34 -2.70 8.79
N THR A 159 33.85 -3.92 8.53
CA THR A 159 32.51 -4.15 7.94
C THR A 159 31.49 -4.64 8.96
N ILE A 160 30.22 -4.45 8.67
CA ILE A 160 29.10 -4.89 9.52
C ILE A 160 28.23 -5.88 8.72
N ALA A 161 28.39 -7.17 8.97
CA ALA A 161 27.58 -8.22 8.34
C ALA A 161 26.50 -8.71 9.32
N VAL A 162 25.23 -8.46 9.02
CA VAL A 162 24.11 -8.91 9.86
C VAL A 162 23.40 -10.08 9.16
N PRO A 163 23.48 -11.31 9.68
CA PRO A 163 22.80 -12.45 9.06
C PRO A 163 21.28 -12.24 9.04
N PRO A 164 20.56 -12.65 7.96
CA PRO A 164 19.10 -12.51 7.87
C PRO A 164 18.35 -13.03 9.13
N ALA A 165 18.73 -14.21 9.61
CA ALA A 165 18.19 -14.84 10.81
C ALA A 165 18.34 -14.00 12.11
N GLN A 166 19.25 -13.02 12.14
CA GLN A 166 19.46 -12.13 13.29
C GLN A 166 18.77 -10.77 13.13
N MET A 167 18.27 -10.42 11.95
CA MET A 167 17.72 -9.10 11.66
C MET A 167 16.53 -8.74 12.55
N TRP A 168 15.54 -9.63 12.70
CA TRP A 168 14.41 -9.38 13.60
C TRP A 168 14.85 -9.33 15.08
N SER A 169 15.77 -10.22 15.48
CA SER A 169 16.30 -10.25 16.84
C SER A 169 17.03 -8.95 17.19
N LEU A 170 17.72 -8.35 16.22
CA LEU A 170 18.25 -7.01 16.34
C LEU A 170 17.09 -5.99 16.44
N ALA A 171 16.25 -5.91 15.41
CA ALA A 171 15.24 -4.87 15.24
C ALA A 171 14.19 -4.76 16.38
N HIS A 172 13.63 -5.87 16.86
CA HIS A 172 12.46 -5.85 17.74
C HIS A 172 12.67 -5.14 19.09
N ARG A 173 13.93 -4.95 19.52
CA ARG A 173 14.30 -4.23 20.75
C ARG A 173 14.40 -2.71 20.56
N HIS A 174 14.42 -2.27 19.32
CA HIS A 174 14.66 -0.88 18.94
C HIS A 174 13.55 -0.33 18.03
N VAL A 175 12.38 -0.97 17.97
CA VAL A 175 11.28 -0.54 17.10
C VAL A 175 10.95 0.92 17.36
N HIS A 176 10.97 1.73 16.30
CA HIS A 176 10.68 3.15 16.40
C HIS A 176 9.19 3.37 16.71
N PRO A 177 8.82 4.35 17.55
CA PRO A 177 7.42 4.67 17.83
C PRO A 177 6.58 4.87 16.56
N LEU A 178 7.12 5.57 15.54
CA LEU A 178 6.44 5.73 14.24
C LEU A 178 6.15 4.40 13.54
N HIS A 179 7.00 3.38 13.68
CA HIS A 179 6.72 2.05 13.13
C HIS A 179 5.53 1.42 13.86
N ALA A 180 5.51 1.54 15.19
CA ALA A 180 4.43 1.02 16.02
C ALA A 180 3.07 1.69 15.78
N LEU A 181 3.02 2.94 15.29
CA LEU A 181 1.77 3.63 14.93
C LEU A 181 1.02 3.00 13.75
N ALA A 182 1.70 2.20 12.93
CA ALA A 182 1.07 1.44 11.84
C ALA A 182 0.53 0.07 12.31
N ILE A 183 0.49 -0.18 13.62
CA ILE A 183 -0.17 -1.37 14.19
C ILE A 183 -1.66 -1.07 14.40
N PRO A 184 -2.58 -1.84 13.79
CA PRO A 184 -4.01 -1.66 14.03
C PRO A 184 -4.36 -1.80 15.52
N GLY A 185 -5.08 -0.81 16.04
CA GLY A 185 -5.41 -0.69 17.46
C GLY A 185 -4.47 0.21 18.28
N ALA A 186 -3.41 0.76 17.68
CA ALA A 186 -2.61 1.81 18.32
C ALA A 186 -3.50 3.03 18.64
N PRO A 187 -3.25 3.74 19.78
CA PRO A 187 -4.08 4.87 20.21
C PRO A 187 -3.89 6.12 19.33
N HIS A 188 -2.78 6.17 18.59
CA HIS A 188 -2.42 7.23 17.66
C HIS A 188 -1.98 6.60 16.35
N ALA A 189 -2.00 7.40 15.29
CA ALA A 189 -1.61 6.99 13.96
C ALA A 189 -0.64 7.98 13.34
N ARG A 190 -0.24 7.68 12.11
CA ARG A 190 0.40 8.59 11.16
C ARG A 190 -0.18 8.30 9.79
N PRO A 191 0.05 9.14 8.77
CA PRO A 191 -0.09 8.70 7.39
C PRO A 191 0.77 7.43 7.18
N ALA A 192 0.09 6.30 6.96
CA ALA A 192 0.74 5.01 6.80
C ALA A 192 0.57 4.50 5.37
N PHE A 193 1.64 3.88 4.88
CA PHE A 193 1.71 3.16 3.62
C PHE A 193 1.64 1.65 3.83
N GLU A 194 1.63 1.23 5.09
CA GLU A 194 1.82 -0.11 5.55
C GLU A 194 1.07 -0.35 6.86
N LEU A 195 0.83 -1.63 7.17
CA LEU A 195 0.29 -2.06 8.44
C LEU A 195 1.10 -3.23 9.00
N HIS A 196 1.18 -3.28 10.33
CA HIS A 196 2.00 -4.26 11.05
C HIS A 196 1.20 -5.03 12.09
N TRP A 197 1.45 -6.33 12.19
CA TRP A 197 0.85 -7.18 13.21
C TRP A 197 1.93 -7.99 13.91
N PRO A 198 2.35 -7.57 15.12
CA PRO A 198 3.27 -8.34 15.95
C PRO A 198 2.74 -9.75 16.24
N VAL A 199 3.64 -10.74 16.20
CA VAL A 199 3.36 -12.14 16.51
C VAL A 199 4.15 -12.52 17.77
N GLY A 200 3.66 -12.05 18.93
CA GLY A 200 4.36 -12.23 20.20
C GLY A 200 5.76 -11.61 20.15
N ARG A 201 6.79 -12.37 20.54
CA ARG A 201 8.21 -11.98 20.41
C ARG A 201 8.89 -12.61 19.19
N ASP A 202 8.18 -13.46 18.46
CA ASP A 202 8.78 -14.35 17.45
C ASP A 202 8.90 -13.69 16.08
N GLY A 203 8.06 -12.68 15.83
CA GLY A 203 8.05 -11.97 14.56
C GLY A 203 6.94 -10.93 14.46
N MET A 204 6.70 -10.51 13.23
CA MET A 204 5.73 -9.53 12.80
C MET A 204 5.30 -9.88 11.38
N ILE A 205 4.00 -9.79 11.12
CA ILE A 205 3.45 -9.85 9.77
C ILE A 205 3.24 -8.41 9.33
N SER A 206 3.75 -8.04 8.16
CA SER A 206 3.59 -6.70 7.60
C SER A 206 2.89 -6.76 6.26
N ARG A 207 2.13 -5.72 5.92
CA ARG A 207 1.57 -5.52 4.59
C ARG A 207 1.84 -4.11 4.15
N TYR A 208 2.44 -3.96 2.98
CA TYR A 208 2.77 -2.66 2.43
C TYR A 208 1.93 -2.41 1.20
N ALA A 209 1.24 -1.28 1.18
CA ALA A 209 0.38 -0.87 0.07
C ALA A 209 1.10 0.10 -0.87
N VAL A 210 1.95 0.96 -0.34
CA VAL A 210 2.83 1.83 -1.14
C VAL A 210 4.28 1.48 -0.82
N ARG A 211 5.10 1.25 -1.83
CA ARG A 211 6.52 0.89 -1.68
C ARG A 211 7.38 1.53 -2.75
N GLU A 212 8.52 2.03 -2.33
CA GLU A 212 9.66 2.30 -3.19
C GLU A 212 10.25 0.98 -3.72
N LEU A 213 10.90 1.03 -4.88
CA LEU A 213 11.71 -0.08 -5.37
C LEU A 213 13.14 0.10 -4.86
N THR A 214 13.70 -0.98 -4.31
CA THR A 214 15.08 -0.98 -3.81
C THR A 214 16.07 -1.15 -4.95
N ALA A 215 15.76 -2.04 -5.90
CA ALA A 215 16.54 -2.25 -7.10
C ALA A 215 15.61 -2.43 -8.29
N PHE A 216 15.90 -1.86 -9.45
CA PHE A 216 14.99 -1.88 -10.59
C PHE A 216 15.66 -1.46 -11.90
N ASP A 217 14.99 -1.80 -13.00
CA ASP A 217 15.29 -1.33 -14.34
C ASP A 217 14.51 -0.02 -14.61
N PRO A 218 15.14 1.16 -14.59
CA PRO A 218 14.43 2.42 -14.79
C PRO A 218 13.87 2.60 -16.20
N ALA A 219 14.28 1.79 -17.18
CA ALA A 219 13.68 1.79 -18.52
C ALA A 219 12.33 1.06 -18.54
N ARG A 220 12.13 0.09 -17.65
CA ARG A 220 10.96 -0.80 -17.66
C ARG A 220 10.04 -0.63 -16.46
N CYS A 221 10.57 -0.19 -15.34
CA CYS A 221 9.83 0.10 -14.12
C CYS A 221 10.08 1.58 -13.74
N PRO A 222 9.30 2.53 -14.28
CA PRO A 222 9.41 3.91 -13.85
C PRO A 222 9.00 4.06 -12.37
N ILE A 223 9.21 5.26 -11.87
CA ILE A 223 9.01 5.65 -10.47
C ILE A 223 8.08 6.86 -10.44
N SER A 224 7.18 6.90 -9.47
CA SER A 224 6.25 8.02 -9.32
C SER A 224 6.96 9.28 -8.82
N PHE A 225 6.27 10.41 -8.80
CA PHE A 225 6.80 11.66 -8.23
C PHE A 225 7.34 11.48 -6.81
N LEU A 226 6.60 10.75 -5.96
CA LEU A 226 7.00 10.41 -4.58
C LEU A 226 7.88 9.16 -4.48
N TRP A 227 8.55 8.77 -5.57
CA TRP A 227 9.54 7.70 -5.57
C TRP A 227 8.96 6.29 -5.31
N ASN A 228 7.68 6.10 -5.60
CA ASN A 228 7.05 4.79 -5.46
C ASN A 228 7.15 4.00 -6.77
N ALA A 229 7.01 2.68 -6.68
CA ALA A 229 6.90 1.82 -7.86
C ALA A 229 5.75 2.29 -8.77
N ASP A 230 6.04 2.46 -10.07
CA ASP A 230 5.08 2.91 -11.06
C ASP A 230 5.27 2.18 -12.42
N GLY A 231 4.35 2.41 -13.34
CA GLY A 231 4.34 1.81 -14.67
C GLY A 231 3.57 0.48 -14.74
N PRO A 232 3.75 -0.28 -15.83
CA PRO A 232 2.89 -1.44 -16.13
C PRO A 232 3.25 -2.70 -15.33
N GLU A 233 4.48 -2.79 -14.81
CA GLU A 233 4.98 -3.98 -14.09
C GLU A 233 4.35 -4.07 -12.68
N ASP A 234 3.84 -5.23 -12.29
CA ASP A 234 3.29 -5.48 -10.95
C ASP A 234 3.97 -6.68 -10.27
N LEU A 235 3.26 -7.51 -9.50
CA LEU A 235 3.86 -8.66 -8.81
C LEU A 235 4.45 -9.73 -9.74
N GLU A 236 4.12 -9.70 -11.04
CA GLU A 236 4.76 -10.57 -12.03
C GLU A 236 6.14 -10.04 -12.44
N GLY A 237 6.28 -8.74 -12.64
CA GLY A 237 7.53 -8.10 -13.04
C GLY A 237 8.44 -7.71 -11.88
N ILE A 238 7.85 -7.33 -10.76
CA ILE A 238 8.50 -6.84 -9.55
C ILE A 238 8.54 -7.98 -8.52
N HIS A 239 9.75 -8.34 -8.09
CA HIS A 239 9.94 -9.25 -6.98
C HIS A 239 9.57 -8.54 -5.67
N PHE A 240 8.38 -8.82 -5.16
CA PHE A 240 7.93 -8.35 -3.86
C PHE A 240 8.38 -9.36 -2.79
N VAL A 241 9.31 -8.95 -1.93
CA VAL A 241 9.87 -9.85 -0.92
C VAL A 241 8.83 -10.13 0.16
N THR A 242 8.60 -11.41 0.44
CA THR A 242 7.57 -11.87 1.40
C THR A 242 8.13 -12.47 2.68
N ASP A 243 9.46 -12.61 2.79
CA ASP A 243 10.11 -13.29 3.91
C ASP A 243 11.44 -12.59 4.26
N SER A 244 11.62 -12.27 5.54
CA SER A 244 12.82 -11.57 6.02
C SER A 244 14.11 -12.37 5.94
N ASP A 245 14.03 -13.71 5.82
CA ASP A 245 15.21 -14.54 5.59
C ASP A 245 15.77 -14.37 4.18
N GLU A 246 14.95 -13.91 3.22
CA GLU A 246 15.42 -13.54 1.87
C GLU A 246 16.09 -12.18 1.87
N MET A 247 15.34 -11.13 2.23
CA MET A 247 15.84 -9.75 2.29
C MET A 247 15.06 -8.96 3.33
N LEU A 248 15.77 -8.17 4.13
CA LEU A 248 15.20 -7.19 5.04
C LEU A 248 16.18 -6.02 5.18
N THR A 249 15.66 -4.81 5.31
CA THR A 249 16.45 -3.66 5.74
C THR A 249 15.93 -3.08 7.05
N LEU A 250 16.83 -2.51 7.86
CA LEU A 250 16.46 -1.70 9.01
C LEU A 250 16.74 -0.23 8.66
N SER A 251 15.68 0.58 8.67
CA SER A 251 15.78 2.04 8.52
C SER A 251 16.00 2.64 9.89
N VAL A 252 17.05 3.45 10.03
CA VAL A 252 17.51 3.95 11.31
C VAL A 252 17.23 5.42 11.44
N ASP A 253 16.46 5.79 12.45
CA ASP A 253 16.09 7.19 12.65
C ASP A 253 16.26 7.66 14.09
N PRO A 254 16.54 8.96 14.28
CA PRO A 254 16.51 9.56 15.61
C PRO A 254 15.14 9.36 16.25
N LEU A 255 15.09 9.07 17.55
CA LEU A 255 13.82 8.89 18.29
C LEU A 255 12.82 10.05 18.09
N THR A 256 13.35 11.27 17.92
CA THR A 256 12.56 12.49 17.76
C THR A 256 12.14 12.79 16.33
N LYS A 257 12.53 11.95 15.35
CA LYS A 257 12.20 12.19 13.94
C LYS A 257 10.70 12.16 13.74
N TYR A 258 10.20 13.09 12.93
CA TYR A 258 8.79 13.24 12.56
C TYR A 258 7.82 13.26 13.75
N PHE A 259 8.24 13.79 14.90
CA PHE A 259 7.34 13.92 16.04
C PHE A 259 6.11 14.82 15.75
N VAL A 260 6.11 15.54 14.64
CA VAL A 260 4.99 16.38 14.19
C VAL A 260 3.96 15.64 13.35
N ASN A 261 4.23 14.40 12.93
CA ASN A 261 3.38 13.66 11.97
C ASN A 261 2.31 12.78 12.63
N TYR A 262 2.06 12.91 13.94
CA TYR A 262 1.05 12.11 14.63
C TYR A 262 -0.36 12.58 14.32
N ILE A 263 -1.24 11.60 14.21
CA ILE A 263 -2.69 11.78 14.23
C ILE A 263 -3.15 11.29 15.60
N VAL A 264 -3.55 12.22 16.45
CA VAL A 264 -4.00 11.95 17.82
C VAL A 264 -5.37 11.28 17.79
N ASP A 265 -5.60 10.35 18.72
CA ASP A 265 -6.86 9.60 18.91
C ASP A 265 -7.41 8.90 17.65
N HIS A 266 -6.51 8.51 16.73
CA HIS A 266 -6.83 7.75 15.53
C HIS A 266 -6.00 6.47 15.47
N SER A 267 -6.59 5.38 14.97
CA SER A 267 -5.88 4.12 14.76
C SER A 267 -5.87 3.79 13.28
N CYS A 268 -4.70 3.46 12.75
CA CYS A 268 -4.58 3.16 11.33
C CYS A 268 -5.22 1.80 10.99
N ASP A 269 -6.05 1.77 9.95
CA ASP A 269 -6.66 0.56 9.43
C ASP A 269 -6.60 0.43 7.90
N GLY A 270 -7.28 -0.58 7.34
CA GLY A 270 -7.29 -0.81 5.89
C GLY A 270 -7.92 0.34 5.09
N PHE A 271 -8.92 1.05 5.64
CA PHE A 271 -9.54 2.20 4.98
C PHE A 271 -8.63 3.43 4.97
N ASP A 272 -7.82 3.62 6.01
CA ASP A 272 -6.77 4.64 5.99
C ASP A 272 -5.77 4.38 4.86
N LEU A 273 -5.31 3.14 4.71
CA LEU A 273 -4.45 2.77 3.59
C LEU A 273 -5.17 2.92 2.24
N ALA A 274 -6.47 2.63 2.16
CA ALA A 274 -7.26 2.87 0.94
C ALA A 274 -7.19 4.35 0.54
N ARG A 275 -7.41 5.26 1.49
CA ARG A 275 -7.29 6.71 1.26
C ARG A 275 -5.89 7.10 0.80
N THR A 276 -4.86 6.59 1.48
CA THR A 276 -3.46 6.92 1.13
C THR A 276 -3.08 6.42 -0.26
N THR A 277 -3.52 5.22 -0.64
CA THR A 277 -3.23 4.63 -1.96
C THR A 277 -4.06 5.23 -3.09
N ARG A 278 -5.18 5.91 -2.78
CA ARG A 278 -5.99 6.70 -3.72
C ARG A 278 -5.51 8.14 -3.87
N HIS A 279 -4.56 8.57 -3.05
CA HIS A 279 -3.96 9.89 -3.22
C HIS A 279 -3.28 9.99 -4.61
N PRO A 280 -3.46 11.07 -5.39
CA PRO A 280 -2.94 11.16 -6.77
C PRO A 280 -1.43 10.92 -6.91
N LEU A 281 -0.64 11.26 -5.87
CA LEU A 281 0.80 11.02 -5.86
C LEU A 281 1.23 9.59 -5.53
N ASN A 282 0.29 8.76 -5.05
CA ASN A 282 0.50 7.36 -4.68
C ASN A 282 -0.26 6.39 -5.59
N GLU A 283 -1.21 6.87 -6.39
CA GLU A 283 -2.05 5.99 -7.17
C GLU A 283 -1.30 5.40 -8.37
N THR A 284 -0.76 4.21 -8.17
CA THR A 284 -0.11 3.41 -9.19
C THR A 284 -0.78 2.04 -9.31
N ARG A 285 -0.45 1.27 -10.37
CA ARG A 285 -0.95 -0.11 -10.53
C ARG A 285 -0.56 -0.98 -9.33
N GLN A 286 0.63 -0.77 -8.79
CA GLN A 286 1.25 -1.53 -7.73
C GLN A 286 0.49 -1.37 -6.41
N THR A 287 -0.04 -0.19 -6.10
CA THR A 287 -0.77 0.05 -4.85
C THR A 287 -2.09 -0.70 -4.76
N ARG A 288 -2.59 -1.22 -5.88
CA ARG A 288 -3.77 -2.10 -5.94
C ARG A 288 -3.47 -3.53 -5.52
N VAL A 289 -2.21 -3.97 -5.63
CA VAL A 289 -1.83 -5.38 -5.49
C VAL A 289 -0.79 -5.65 -4.41
N PHE A 290 0.10 -4.72 -4.07
CA PHE A 290 1.18 -4.95 -3.10
C PHE A 290 0.66 -5.39 -1.73
N ALA A 291 -0.37 -4.72 -1.21
CA ALA A 291 -0.95 -5.07 0.08
C ALA A 291 -1.62 -6.47 0.11
N THR A 292 -1.82 -7.11 -1.05
CA THR A 292 -2.34 -8.49 -1.10
C THR A 292 -1.30 -9.52 -0.65
N ARG A 293 -0.01 -9.17 -0.67
CA ARG A 293 1.09 -9.98 -0.16
C ARG A 293 1.39 -9.61 1.30
N SER A 294 1.65 -10.63 2.10
CA SER A 294 2.23 -10.48 3.44
C SER A 294 3.75 -10.54 3.35
N VAL A 295 4.39 -9.86 4.29
CA VAL A 295 5.81 -9.98 4.58
C VAL A 295 5.93 -10.58 5.97
N ASP A 296 6.46 -11.80 6.04
CA ASP A 296 6.77 -12.47 7.28
C ASP A 296 8.15 -11.98 7.76
N ILE A 297 8.19 -11.22 8.86
CA ILE A 297 9.44 -10.76 9.50
C ILE A 297 9.62 -11.53 10.81
N HIS A 298 10.65 -12.35 10.95
CA HIS A 298 10.67 -13.33 12.03
C HIS A 298 12.06 -13.80 12.47
N ARG A 299 12.09 -14.57 13.57
CA ARG A 299 13.21 -15.47 13.90
C ARG A 299 13.09 -16.80 13.15
N PRO A 300 14.18 -17.55 12.94
CA PRO A 300 14.10 -18.89 12.35
C PRO A 300 13.06 -19.78 13.02
N GLY A 301 12.31 -20.56 12.23
CA GLY A 301 11.29 -21.50 12.74
C GLY A 301 9.92 -20.89 13.04
N HIS A 302 9.54 -19.78 12.40
CA HIS A 302 8.19 -19.22 12.48
C HIS A 302 7.17 -20.13 11.76
N ARG A 303 5.89 -20.12 12.19
CA ARG A 303 4.66 -20.79 11.64
C ARG A 303 3.80 -21.45 12.73
N SER A 304 3.61 -20.74 13.85
CA SER A 304 2.79 -21.20 14.97
C SER A 304 1.28 -20.97 14.73
N ARG A 305 0.42 -21.53 15.61
CA ARG A 305 -1.03 -21.20 15.62
C ARG A 305 -1.28 -19.69 15.78
N LEU A 306 -0.40 -18.98 16.48
CA LEU A 306 -0.49 -17.53 16.62
C LEU A 306 -0.24 -16.84 15.28
N TRP A 307 0.75 -17.31 14.51
CA TRP A 307 1.03 -16.79 13.16
C TRP A 307 -0.19 -16.87 12.26
N ASN A 308 -0.83 -18.04 12.17
CA ASN A 308 -2.02 -18.24 11.34
C ASN A 308 -3.19 -17.32 11.74
N ARG A 309 -3.39 -17.09 13.04
CA ARG A 309 -4.42 -16.17 13.55
C ARG A 309 -4.08 -14.71 13.22
N THR A 310 -2.81 -14.33 13.31
CA THR A 310 -2.37 -12.98 13.00
C THR A 310 -2.43 -12.72 11.50
N GLU A 311 -2.04 -13.69 10.66
CA GLU A 311 -2.15 -13.62 9.21
C GLU A 311 -3.60 -13.40 8.77
N ALA A 312 -4.56 -14.09 9.40
CA ALA A 312 -5.98 -13.88 9.10
C ALA A 312 -6.45 -12.43 9.36
N LYS A 313 -5.88 -11.74 10.36
CA LYS A 313 -6.16 -10.31 10.62
C LYS A 313 -5.52 -9.44 9.54
N ALA A 314 -4.28 -9.74 9.15
CA ALA A 314 -3.58 -9.01 8.09
C ALA A 314 -4.32 -9.13 6.75
N VAL A 315 -4.77 -10.34 6.39
CA VAL A 315 -5.59 -10.59 5.20
C VAL A 315 -6.92 -9.82 5.25
N ALA A 316 -7.55 -9.73 6.42
CA ALA A 316 -8.78 -8.96 6.58
C ALA A 316 -8.55 -7.46 6.29
N ALA A 317 -7.47 -6.88 6.81
CA ALA A 317 -7.13 -5.47 6.53
C ALA A 317 -6.77 -5.22 5.05
N ALA A 318 -6.12 -6.18 4.37
CA ALA A 318 -5.89 -6.08 2.93
C ALA A 318 -7.19 -6.14 2.11
N ARG A 319 -8.22 -6.84 2.61
CA ARG A 319 -9.56 -6.81 2.01
C ARG A 319 -10.25 -5.48 2.29
N ASP A 320 -10.15 -4.94 3.51
CA ASP A 320 -10.65 -3.61 3.87
C ASP A 320 -10.10 -2.53 2.94
N LEU A 321 -8.79 -2.58 2.68
CA LEU A 321 -8.12 -1.66 1.76
C LEU A 321 -8.75 -1.69 0.36
N ARG A 322 -8.86 -2.88 -0.25
CA ARG A 322 -9.39 -3.00 -1.62
C ARG A 322 -10.86 -2.59 -1.71
N VAL A 323 -11.67 -2.94 -0.69
CA VAL A 323 -13.06 -2.50 -0.58
C VAL A 323 -13.12 -0.98 -0.44
N GLY A 324 -12.29 -0.38 0.42
CA GLY A 324 -12.23 1.06 0.61
C GLY A 324 -11.83 1.82 -0.67
N ARG A 325 -10.88 1.29 -1.43
CA ARG A 325 -10.47 1.87 -2.72
C ARG A 325 -11.63 1.85 -3.72
N ALA A 326 -12.24 0.68 -3.93
CA ALA A 326 -13.34 0.52 -4.86
C ALA A 326 -14.59 1.32 -4.44
N ALA A 327 -14.82 1.47 -3.14
CA ALA A 327 -15.86 2.34 -2.59
C ALA A 327 -15.66 3.82 -2.94
N MET A 328 -14.43 4.33 -2.79
CA MET A 328 -14.09 5.71 -3.16
C MET A 328 -14.28 5.94 -4.66
N LEU A 329 -13.80 5.01 -5.49
CA LEU A 329 -14.00 5.03 -6.95
C LEU A 329 -15.48 5.00 -7.34
N LEU A 330 -16.28 4.16 -6.68
CA LEU A 330 -17.73 4.11 -6.89
C LEU A 330 -18.39 5.44 -6.54
N HIS A 331 -18.02 6.04 -5.41
CA HIS A 331 -18.56 7.33 -4.99
C HIS A 331 -18.22 8.44 -6.01
N GLU A 332 -16.96 8.54 -6.43
CA GLU A 332 -16.49 9.49 -7.45
C GLU A 332 -17.24 9.30 -8.78
N ALA A 333 -17.36 8.06 -9.26
CA ALA A 333 -18.04 7.75 -10.52
C ALA A 333 -19.54 8.08 -10.47
N LEU A 334 -20.21 7.83 -9.36
CA LEU A 334 -21.63 8.14 -9.19
C LEU A 334 -21.88 9.65 -9.20
N THR A 335 -21.11 10.42 -8.43
CA THR A 335 -21.21 11.89 -8.43
C THR A 335 -20.89 12.49 -9.80
N ALA A 336 -19.88 11.98 -10.49
CA ALA A 336 -19.54 12.43 -11.84
C ALA A 336 -20.66 12.16 -12.88
N ASN A 337 -21.58 11.23 -12.60
CA ASN A 337 -22.67 10.83 -13.49
C ASN A 337 -24.07 11.24 -12.97
N GLY A 338 -24.16 12.19 -12.03
CA GLY A 338 -25.45 12.72 -11.55
C GLY A 338 -26.28 11.71 -10.75
N ALA A 339 -25.61 10.86 -9.98
CA ALA A 339 -26.20 9.87 -9.08
C ALA A 339 -25.78 10.13 -7.61
N ASP A 340 -25.81 11.39 -7.17
CA ASP A 340 -25.34 11.84 -5.86
C ASP A 340 -26.16 11.24 -4.71
N ILE A 341 -27.47 11.08 -4.92
CA ILE A 341 -28.34 10.46 -3.91
C ILE A 341 -27.86 9.02 -3.65
N MET A 342 -27.62 8.27 -4.71
CA MET A 342 -27.16 6.89 -4.60
C MET A 342 -25.72 6.78 -4.11
N ALA A 343 -24.84 7.74 -4.43
CA ALA A 343 -23.50 7.82 -3.86
C ALA A 343 -23.53 7.94 -2.32
N GLY A 344 -24.44 8.75 -1.78
CA GLY A 344 -24.67 8.86 -0.34
C GLY A 344 -25.26 7.58 0.27
N LEU A 345 -26.26 6.97 -0.38
CA LEU A 345 -26.91 5.75 0.13
C LEU A 345 -25.98 4.52 0.08
N MET A 346 -25.17 4.37 -0.96
CA MET A 346 -24.15 3.33 -1.07
C MET A 346 -23.07 3.45 0.02
N SER A 347 -22.70 4.67 0.41
CA SER A 347 -21.79 4.91 1.53
C SER A 347 -22.34 4.35 2.85
N VAL A 348 -23.65 4.39 3.05
CA VAL A 348 -24.30 3.74 4.20
C VAL A 348 -24.27 2.22 4.10
N ALA A 349 -24.48 1.65 2.90
CA ALA A 349 -24.40 0.19 2.69
C ALA A 349 -22.99 -0.35 2.92
N LEU A 350 -21.95 0.44 2.67
CA LEU A 350 -20.56 0.12 3.02
C LEU A 350 -20.30 0.08 4.53
N LEU A 351 -21.08 0.83 5.31
CA LEU A 351 -21.09 0.74 6.78
C LEU A 351 -21.99 -0.42 7.28
N ASP A 352 -22.81 -1.02 6.42
CA ASP A 352 -23.59 -2.21 6.75
C ASP A 352 -22.71 -3.48 6.69
N THR A 353 -22.72 -4.25 7.78
CA THR A 353 -21.85 -5.43 7.92
C THR A 353 -22.24 -6.63 7.07
N HIS A 354 -23.38 -6.62 6.37
CA HIS A 354 -23.76 -7.71 5.48
C HIS A 354 -23.20 -7.45 4.07
N PHE A 355 -23.48 -6.29 3.48
CA PHE A 355 -22.91 -5.95 2.17
C PHE A 355 -21.40 -5.82 2.24
N ALA A 356 -20.88 -5.08 3.22
CA ALA A 356 -19.44 -4.91 3.39
C ALA A 356 -18.72 -6.24 3.67
N ARG A 357 -19.39 -7.23 4.29
CA ARG A 357 -18.79 -8.55 4.51
C ARG A 357 -18.71 -9.35 3.21
N ARG A 358 -19.79 -9.35 2.41
CA ARG A 358 -19.77 -10.00 1.10
C ARG A 358 -18.76 -9.36 0.17
N TRP A 359 -18.67 -8.02 0.16
CA TRP A 359 -17.70 -7.32 -0.66
C TRP A 359 -16.26 -7.77 -0.37
N ARG A 360 -15.92 -8.00 0.90
CA ARG A 360 -14.60 -8.53 1.28
C ARG A 360 -14.29 -9.94 0.77
N SER A 361 -15.30 -10.77 0.48
CA SER A 361 -15.14 -12.20 0.22
C SER A 361 -15.58 -12.67 -1.17
N GLU A 362 -16.45 -11.95 -1.85
CA GLU A 362 -17.11 -12.37 -3.09
C GLU A 362 -16.88 -11.41 -4.30
N PRO A 363 -15.82 -10.57 -4.40
CA PRO A 363 -15.63 -9.74 -5.58
C PRO A 363 -15.30 -10.59 -6.83
N PRO A 364 -15.58 -10.09 -8.06
CA PRO A 364 -16.08 -8.75 -8.39
C PRO A 364 -17.60 -8.59 -8.19
N PHE A 365 -18.12 -7.36 -8.29
CA PHE A 365 -19.57 -7.09 -8.28
C PHE A 365 -19.98 -6.17 -9.43
N SER A 366 -21.19 -6.35 -9.94
CA SER A 366 -21.88 -5.36 -10.77
C SER A 366 -22.82 -4.54 -9.90
N VAL A 367 -22.65 -3.22 -9.92
CA VAL A 367 -23.51 -2.27 -9.21
C VAL A 367 -24.33 -1.54 -10.26
N ILE A 368 -25.65 -1.70 -10.19
CA ILE A 368 -26.60 -1.09 -11.12
C ILE A 368 -27.26 0.05 -10.36
N VAL A 369 -27.07 1.30 -10.77
CA VAL A 369 -27.47 2.46 -9.97
C VAL A 369 -28.40 3.37 -10.76
N PRO A 370 -29.59 3.72 -10.25
CA PRO A 370 -30.45 4.70 -10.89
C PRO A 370 -29.83 6.10 -10.78
N VAL A 371 -29.90 6.88 -11.86
CA VAL A 371 -29.57 8.32 -11.81
C VAL A 371 -30.54 9.08 -10.91
N ASP A 372 -30.14 10.26 -10.42
CA ASP A 372 -30.93 11.00 -9.43
C ASP A 372 -32.35 11.36 -9.93
N ALA A 373 -32.51 11.60 -11.22
CA ALA A 373 -33.82 11.85 -11.84
C ALA A 373 -34.76 10.64 -11.68
N ALA A 374 -34.24 9.43 -11.89
CA ALA A 374 -34.97 8.18 -11.74
C ALA A 374 -35.33 7.90 -10.29
N PHE A 375 -34.36 8.08 -9.38
CA PHE A 375 -34.58 7.90 -7.95
C PHE A 375 -35.61 8.91 -7.39
N SER A 376 -35.51 10.18 -7.81
CA SER A 376 -36.44 11.23 -7.39
C SER A 376 -37.84 11.02 -7.93
N ALA A 377 -37.97 10.56 -9.17
CA ALA A 377 -39.26 10.19 -9.76
C ALA A 377 -39.91 9.04 -8.99
N MET A 378 -39.14 7.99 -8.68
CA MET A 378 -39.61 6.87 -7.86
C MET A 378 -40.06 7.34 -6.47
N GLN A 379 -39.28 8.18 -5.78
CA GLN A 379 -39.66 8.65 -4.43
C GLN A 379 -40.94 9.50 -4.43
N ARG A 380 -41.18 10.32 -5.47
CA ARG A 380 -42.43 11.08 -5.59
C ARG A 380 -43.63 10.17 -5.86
N ALA A 381 -43.43 9.08 -6.59
CA ALA A 381 -44.46 8.11 -6.92
C ALA A 381 -44.71 7.10 -5.78
N SER A 382 -43.76 6.94 -4.87
CA SER A 382 -43.80 5.98 -3.77
C SER A 382 -44.42 6.59 -2.51
N SER A 383 -45.28 5.83 -1.83
CA SER A 383 -45.74 6.17 -0.47
C SER A 383 -44.67 5.91 0.60
N VAL A 384 -43.54 5.31 0.20
CA VAL A 384 -42.45 4.85 1.06
C VAL A 384 -41.27 5.82 1.02
N ALA A 385 -41.16 6.68 2.04
CA ALA A 385 -39.97 7.50 2.26
C ALA A 385 -38.78 6.65 2.77
N LEU A 386 -37.94 6.11 1.88
CA LEU A 386 -36.81 5.23 2.24
C LEU A 386 -35.78 5.83 3.20
N ALA A 387 -35.61 7.16 3.20
CA ALA A 387 -34.65 7.87 4.05
C ALA A 387 -35.22 8.26 5.44
N GLY A 388 -36.39 7.75 5.83
CA GLY A 388 -37.04 8.06 7.10
C GLY A 388 -36.43 7.35 8.33
N PRO A 389 -36.63 7.88 9.55
CA PRO A 389 -36.22 7.21 10.79
C PRO A 389 -36.77 5.79 10.88
N GLY A 390 -35.93 4.82 11.29
CA GLY A 390 -36.33 3.42 11.48
C GLY A 390 -36.39 2.57 10.21
N ARG A 391 -36.20 3.14 9.01
CA ARG A 391 -36.33 2.43 7.72
C ARG A 391 -35.02 1.91 7.15
N ALA A 392 -33.94 1.94 7.93
CA ALA A 392 -32.61 1.48 7.52
C ALA A 392 -32.62 0.06 6.91
N ARG A 393 -33.43 -0.88 7.42
CA ARG A 393 -33.50 -2.25 6.87
C ARG A 393 -34.07 -2.31 5.46
N GLU A 394 -35.09 -1.51 5.19
CA GLU A 394 -35.76 -1.46 3.90
C GLU A 394 -34.88 -0.76 2.88
N LEU A 395 -34.26 0.36 3.28
CA LEU A 395 -33.23 1.02 2.49
C LEU A 395 -32.12 0.04 2.10
N VAL A 396 -31.51 -0.67 3.07
CA VAL A 396 -30.48 -1.68 2.77
C VAL A 396 -31.00 -2.74 1.80
N ALA A 397 -32.24 -3.19 1.96
CA ALA A 397 -32.79 -4.21 1.07
C ALA A 397 -32.95 -3.71 -0.38
N VAL A 398 -33.42 -2.47 -0.57
CA VAL A 398 -33.46 -1.81 -1.88
C VAL A 398 -32.05 -1.67 -2.46
N LEU A 399 -31.08 -1.24 -1.66
CA LEU A 399 -29.68 -1.12 -2.09
C LEU A 399 -29.09 -2.47 -2.52
N LEU A 400 -29.46 -3.57 -1.86
CA LEU A 400 -29.02 -4.92 -2.25
C LEU A 400 -29.68 -5.43 -3.53
N ASP A 401 -30.87 -4.93 -3.91
CA ASP A 401 -31.50 -5.24 -5.20
C ASP A 401 -30.70 -4.66 -6.39
N HIS A 402 -29.77 -3.73 -6.12
CA HIS A 402 -28.95 -3.04 -7.12
C HIS A 402 -27.52 -3.61 -7.24
N VAL A 403 -27.24 -4.73 -6.56
CA VAL A 403 -25.89 -5.33 -6.52
C VAL A 403 -25.95 -6.79 -6.95
N VAL A 404 -25.12 -7.16 -7.91
CA VAL A 404 -24.94 -8.54 -8.40
C VAL A 404 -23.54 -9.02 -8.03
N ILE A 405 -23.42 -10.28 -7.60
CA ILE A 405 -22.11 -10.93 -7.42
C ILE A 405 -21.61 -11.37 -8.79
N GLY A 406 -20.37 -11.03 -9.12
CA GLY A 406 -19.76 -11.29 -10.42
C GLY A 406 -19.93 -10.12 -11.38
N ARG A 407 -19.66 -10.39 -12.66
CA ARG A 407 -19.87 -9.44 -13.76
C ARG A 407 -21.12 -9.81 -14.55
N LEU A 408 -21.85 -8.83 -15.05
CA LEU A 408 -23.02 -9.01 -15.89
C LEU A 408 -22.57 -9.39 -17.30
N THR A 409 -23.06 -10.54 -17.75
CA THR A 409 -22.91 -11.00 -19.13
C THR A 409 -24.21 -10.72 -19.89
N THR A 410 -24.10 -10.47 -21.19
CA THR A 410 -25.27 -10.23 -22.04
C THR A 410 -26.10 -11.51 -22.17
N ASP A 411 -27.42 -11.36 -22.21
CA ASP A 411 -28.41 -12.44 -22.43
C ASP A 411 -28.35 -13.58 -21.41
N THR A 412 -27.80 -13.29 -20.22
CA THR A 412 -27.69 -14.24 -19.12
C THR A 412 -28.32 -13.65 -17.86
N PRO A 413 -29.38 -14.26 -17.31
CA PRO A 413 -29.95 -13.83 -16.05
C PRO A 413 -28.97 -13.99 -14.88
N ALA A 414 -28.93 -13.00 -14.00
CA ALA A 414 -28.14 -12.99 -12.77
C ALA A 414 -29.01 -12.59 -11.56
N ALA A 415 -28.69 -13.13 -10.39
CA ALA A 415 -29.39 -12.79 -9.15
C ALA A 415 -28.68 -11.67 -8.40
N THR A 416 -29.45 -10.68 -7.94
CA THR A 416 -28.96 -9.61 -7.08
C THR A 416 -28.84 -10.10 -5.63
N LEU A 417 -28.06 -9.39 -4.81
CA LEU A 417 -27.92 -9.70 -3.39
C LEU A 417 -29.24 -9.59 -2.62
N GLY A 418 -30.17 -8.80 -3.14
CA GLY A 418 -31.53 -8.66 -2.63
C GLY A 418 -32.50 -9.77 -3.08
N GLY A 419 -32.08 -10.62 -4.03
CA GLY A 419 -32.84 -11.77 -4.54
C GLY A 419 -33.65 -11.50 -5.81
N MET A 420 -33.51 -10.32 -6.41
CA MET A 420 -34.14 -9.99 -7.70
C MET A 420 -33.34 -10.62 -8.85
N THR A 421 -34.01 -11.03 -9.92
CA THR A 421 -33.32 -11.44 -11.17
C THR A 421 -33.15 -10.22 -12.08
N VAL A 422 -31.93 -10.04 -12.58
CA VAL A 422 -31.59 -9.03 -13.59
C VAL A 422 -31.03 -9.68 -14.83
N GLU A 423 -31.33 -9.14 -15.99
CA GLU A 423 -30.80 -9.59 -17.27
C GLU A 423 -30.36 -8.38 -18.09
N ARG A 424 -29.12 -8.42 -18.57
CA ARG A 424 -28.54 -7.39 -19.43
C ARG A 424 -28.77 -7.76 -20.89
N ARG A 425 -29.34 -6.85 -21.68
CA ARG A 425 -29.64 -7.04 -23.10
C ARG A 425 -29.08 -5.88 -23.91
N ILE A 426 -28.53 -6.18 -25.09
CA ILE A 426 -27.97 -5.19 -26.02
C ILE A 426 -28.63 -5.40 -27.37
N ASP A 427 -29.43 -4.42 -27.80
CA ASP A 427 -30.11 -4.40 -29.09
C ASP A 427 -29.59 -3.21 -29.90
N GLY A 428 -28.56 -3.44 -30.72
CA GLY A 428 -27.87 -2.35 -31.45
C GLY A 428 -27.15 -1.41 -30.49
N GLU A 429 -27.52 -0.12 -30.50
CA GLU A 429 -26.99 0.89 -29.56
C GLU A 429 -27.78 0.94 -28.23
N ALA A 430 -28.93 0.26 -28.14
CA ALA A 430 -29.77 0.27 -26.95
C ALA A 430 -29.34 -0.84 -25.98
N GLU A 431 -28.79 -0.45 -24.84
CA GLU A 431 -28.49 -1.36 -23.74
C GLU A 431 -29.53 -1.22 -22.62
N ARG A 432 -30.05 -2.35 -22.12
CA ARG A 432 -31.03 -2.39 -21.04
C ARG A 432 -30.66 -3.42 -19.99
N ILE A 433 -30.99 -3.13 -18.75
CA ILE A 433 -30.98 -4.10 -17.65
C ILE A 433 -32.43 -4.25 -17.17
N ASN A 434 -33.02 -5.42 -17.40
CA ASN A 434 -34.46 -5.63 -17.36
C ASN A 434 -35.19 -4.58 -18.23
N GLN A 435 -36.00 -3.72 -17.62
CA GLN A 435 -36.71 -2.63 -18.31
C GLN A 435 -36.02 -1.27 -18.19
N ALA A 436 -34.93 -1.18 -17.44
CA ALA A 436 -34.22 0.08 -17.25
C ALA A 436 -33.23 0.30 -18.40
N ALA A 437 -33.25 1.47 -19.02
CA ALA A 437 -32.26 1.79 -20.05
C ALA A 437 -30.93 2.17 -19.39
N VAL A 438 -29.83 1.60 -19.88
CA VAL A 438 -28.49 1.95 -19.42
C VAL A 438 -28.09 3.29 -20.02
N LYS A 439 -27.77 4.26 -19.16
CA LYS A 439 -27.34 5.61 -19.53
C LYS A 439 -25.83 5.73 -19.64
N ALA A 440 -25.11 4.98 -18.81
CA ALA A 440 -23.66 4.88 -18.85
C ALA A 440 -23.24 3.54 -18.28
N GLY A 441 -22.18 2.95 -18.83
CA GLY A 441 -21.61 1.69 -18.36
C GLY A 441 -21.32 0.71 -19.49
N PRO A 442 -20.58 -0.38 -19.19
CA PRO A 442 -19.94 -0.65 -17.90
C PRO A 442 -18.79 0.33 -17.60
N ILE A 443 -18.76 0.89 -16.39
CA ILE A 443 -17.61 1.65 -15.86
C ILE A 443 -16.82 0.72 -14.95
N GLU A 444 -15.56 0.44 -15.30
CA GLU A 444 -14.67 -0.45 -14.56
C GLU A 444 -14.03 0.26 -13.36
N LEU A 445 -14.26 -0.26 -12.14
CA LEU A 445 -13.85 0.34 -10.87
C LEU A 445 -13.19 -0.73 -9.96
N GLU A 446 -12.01 -1.19 -10.38
CA GLU A 446 -11.22 -2.23 -9.69
C GLU A 446 -12.00 -3.53 -9.42
N GLN A 447 -12.60 -3.65 -8.24
CA GLN A 447 -13.39 -4.81 -7.83
C GLN A 447 -14.87 -4.74 -8.26
N LEU A 448 -15.26 -3.66 -8.94
CA LEU A 448 -16.62 -3.39 -9.34
C LEU A 448 -16.73 -3.04 -10.82
N GLU A 449 -17.90 -3.29 -11.40
CA GLU A 449 -18.38 -2.61 -12.59
C GLU A 449 -19.66 -1.85 -12.25
N LEU A 450 -19.82 -0.66 -12.81
CA LEU A 450 -20.94 0.23 -12.55
C LEU A 450 -21.77 0.43 -13.83
N TYR A 451 -23.09 0.29 -13.69
CA TYR A 451 -24.09 0.61 -14.70
C TYR A 451 -25.03 1.68 -14.17
N LEU A 452 -25.19 2.78 -14.89
CA LEU A 452 -26.14 3.84 -14.57
C LEU A 452 -27.41 3.58 -15.36
N VAL A 453 -28.56 3.62 -14.71
CA VAL A 453 -29.86 3.35 -15.34
C VAL A 453 -30.89 4.45 -15.08
N ASP A 454 -31.92 4.56 -15.91
CA ASP A 454 -33.02 5.54 -15.72
C ASP A 454 -34.21 5.05 -14.92
N THR A 455 -34.13 3.86 -14.34
CA THR A 455 -35.22 3.28 -13.57
C THR A 455 -34.68 2.61 -12.31
N VAL A 456 -35.36 2.80 -11.18
CA VAL A 456 -35.01 2.10 -9.93
C VAL A 456 -35.36 0.63 -10.04
N LEU A 457 -34.40 -0.25 -9.73
CA LEU A 457 -34.58 -1.69 -9.79
C LEU A 457 -34.93 -2.24 -8.40
N SER A 458 -36.19 -2.13 -7.97
CA SER A 458 -36.64 -2.84 -6.77
C SER A 458 -38.12 -3.25 -6.84
N PRO A 459 -38.44 -4.54 -6.69
CA PRO A 459 -39.82 -5.01 -6.63
C PRO A 459 -40.54 -4.56 -5.35
N ARG A 460 -39.80 -4.11 -4.32
CA ARG A 460 -40.34 -3.69 -3.01
C ARG A 460 -40.97 -2.31 -3.03
N LEU A 461 -40.73 -1.55 -4.10
CA LEU A 461 -41.21 -0.17 -4.26
C LEU A 461 -42.38 -0.08 -5.25
N GLY A 462 -42.81 -1.21 -5.83
CA GLY A 462 -43.77 -1.27 -6.93
C GLY A 462 -45.15 -1.84 -6.61
N ASP A 463 -45.41 -2.33 -5.38
CA ASP A 463 -46.72 -2.90 -5.03
C ASP A 463 -47.01 -2.79 -3.53
N GLU A 464 -48.22 -2.34 -3.17
CA GLU A 464 -48.74 -2.34 -1.78
C GLU A 464 -48.86 -3.75 -1.16
N SER A 465 -48.58 -4.82 -1.90
CA SER A 465 -48.88 -6.20 -1.49
C SER A 465 -47.67 -7.12 -1.20
N ALA A 466 -46.41 -6.69 -1.34
CA ALA A 466 -45.25 -7.55 -1.09
C ALA A 466 -44.58 -7.33 0.29
N SER A 467 -45.36 -7.37 1.37
CA SER A 467 -44.85 -7.44 2.74
C SER A 467 -44.39 -8.86 3.09
N ALA A 468 -43.22 -9.25 2.59
CA ALA A 468 -42.44 -10.34 3.18
C ALA A 468 -40.95 -10.00 3.12
N ILE A 469 -40.47 -9.32 4.16
CA ILE A 469 -39.03 -9.22 4.43
C ILE A 469 -38.50 -10.65 4.59
N PRO A 470 -37.53 -11.13 3.78
CA PRO A 470 -36.95 -12.45 3.98
C PRO A 470 -36.41 -12.56 5.41
N ALA A 471 -36.67 -13.68 6.10
CA ALA A 471 -36.32 -13.89 7.51
C ALA A 471 -34.83 -13.63 7.85
N ARG A 472 -33.96 -13.58 6.83
CA ARG A 472 -32.53 -13.23 6.94
C ARG A 472 -32.23 -11.77 7.31
N ALA A 473 -33.14 -10.81 7.09
CA ALA A 473 -32.91 -9.39 7.42
C ALA A 473 -33.19 -9.03 8.91
N LYS A 474 -33.70 -9.98 9.71
CA LYS A 474 -34.08 -9.74 11.13
C LYS A 474 -32.87 -9.47 12.05
N ARG A 475 -31.64 -9.81 11.67
CA ARG A 475 -30.43 -9.61 12.51
C ARG A 475 -29.81 -8.20 12.40
N VAL A 476 -30.21 -7.38 11.42
CA VAL A 476 -29.58 -6.07 11.11
C VAL A 476 -29.97 -4.96 12.11
N GLY A 477 -31.16 -5.06 12.72
CA GLY A 477 -31.68 -4.03 13.64
C GLY A 477 -30.84 -3.81 14.91
N GLY A 478 -30.17 -4.85 15.42
CA GLY A 478 -29.32 -4.73 16.61
C GLY A 478 -28.05 -3.91 16.36
N LEU A 479 -27.48 -4.00 15.16
CA LEU A 479 -26.24 -3.31 14.81
C LEU A 479 -26.43 -1.80 14.57
N TRP A 480 -27.57 -1.38 14.01
CA TRP A 480 -27.82 0.04 13.78
C TRP A 480 -27.95 0.82 15.09
N SER A 481 -28.49 0.19 16.14
CA SER A 481 -28.52 0.74 17.49
C SER A 481 -27.12 0.89 18.11
N ALA A 482 -26.14 0.07 17.68
CA ALA A 482 -24.76 0.17 18.11
C ALA A 482 -23.99 1.23 17.32
N LEU A 483 -24.28 1.39 16.03
CA LEU A 483 -23.67 2.41 15.17
C LEU A 483 -24.15 3.83 15.52
N SER A 484 -25.45 4.02 15.78
CA SER A 484 -25.99 5.31 16.24
C SER A 484 -25.41 5.73 17.60
N ARG A 485 -25.12 4.79 18.50
CA ARG A 485 -24.40 5.04 19.76
C ARG A 485 -22.92 5.41 19.56
N ARG A 486 -22.30 4.94 18.47
CA ARG A 486 -20.89 5.23 18.13
C ARG A 486 -20.75 6.59 17.46
N ILE A 487 -21.65 6.91 16.52
CA ILE A 487 -21.74 8.22 15.85
C ILE A 487 -22.20 9.31 16.82
N GLY A 488 -23.16 9.02 17.71
CA GLY A 488 -23.61 9.97 18.74
C GLY A 488 -22.54 10.34 19.79
N ARG A 489 -21.49 9.52 19.94
CA ARG A 489 -20.34 9.82 20.80
C ARG A 489 -19.26 10.64 20.11
N SER A 490 -19.13 10.58 18.78
CA SER A 490 -18.16 11.39 18.01
C SER A 490 -18.65 12.80 17.71
N VAL A 491 -19.95 13.09 17.87
CA VAL A 491 -20.53 14.44 17.68
C VAL A 491 -20.58 15.23 19.01
N ARG A 492 -20.13 14.65 20.13
CA ARG A 492 -20.09 15.30 21.46
C ARG A 492 -18.70 15.34 22.11
N ARG A 493 -17.62 15.18 21.34
CA ARG A 493 -16.26 15.41 21.82
C ARG A 493 -15.45 16.20 20.81
#